data_AF-A0A0C2Y310-F1
#
_entry.id   AF-A0A0C2Y310-F1
#
_cell.length_a   1.000
_cell.length_b   1.000
_cell.length_c   1.000
_cell.angle_alpha   90.00
_cell.angle_beta   90.00
_cell.angle_gamma   90.00
#
_symmetry.space_group_name_H-M   'P 1'
#
loop_
_entity.id
_entity.type
_entity.pdbx_description
1 polymer ?
#
loop_
_entity_poly.entity_id
_entity_poly.type
_entity_poly.pdbx_seq_one_letter_code
_entity_poly.pdbx_strand_id
1 'polypeptide(L)'
;MFISKIFLVLFALLFSFALAAPVPGGSALAAPDRKERSLDVPQLSARGFAHIVQAAKVATQIKKKLKPTPGKAVFWSGVVPHPTKADKWLSVQDQAESWAKANGKETIDPSLKKEGVHMPLRKDNPFTQKLWDFASKVYAKRTSGHVHVVLGTKLREKNTYENIEKPVLLKNKKVTKITEHNAATGEKTVIKGK
;
A
#
# COMPACT_ATOMS: atom_id res chain seq x y z
N MET A 1 -14.68 -11.95 27.31
CA MET A 1 -15.24 -13.08 26.55
C MET A 1 -16.72 -12.81 26.39
N PHE A 2 -17.20 -12.47 25.19
CA PHE A 2 -18.57 -12.71 24.70
C PHE A 2 -18.64 -12.19 23.27
N ILE A 3 -18.81 -13.14 22.35
CA ILE A 3 -19.18 -12.92 20.96
C ILE A 3 -20.70 -12.73 20.96
N SER A 4 -21.24 -11.77 20.21
CA SER A 4 -22.60 -11.94 19.69
C SER A 4 -22.72 -11.40 18.27
N LYS A 5 -23.13 -12.32 17.40
CA LYS A 5 -23.61 -12.10 16.04
C LYS A 5 -25.13 -11.95 16.14
N ILE A 6 -25.71 -10.89 15.57
CA ILE A 6 -27.08 -10.83 15.05
C ILE A 6 -26.99 -9.83 13.87
N PHE A 7 -26.90 -10.29 12.61
CA PHE A 7 -28.03 -10.56 11.69
C PHE A 7 -28.99 -9.35 11.59
N LEU A 8 -28.84 -8.46 10.60
CA LEU A 8 -29.44 -8.52 9.25
C LEU A 8 -30.98 -8.49 9.31
N VAL A 9 -31.56 -7.51 8.57
CA VAL A 9 -32.97 -7.31 8.14
C VAL A 9 -33.79 -6.22 8.88
N LEU A 10 -34.08 -5.12 8.16
CA LEU A 10 -35.39 -4.46 7.96
C LEU A 10 -35.17 -3.27 7.00
N PHE A 11 -35.29 -3.38 5.67
CA PHE A 11 -36.46 -3.43 4.79
C PHE A 11 -37.61 -2.45 5.11
N ALA A 12 -37.75 -1.49 4.19
CA ALA A 12 -38.93 -0.76 3.72
C ALA A 12 -39.82 0.01 4.71
N LEU A 13 -39.97 1.32 4.45
CA LEU A 13 -41.24 2.02 4.14
C LEU A 13 -41.13 3.49 4.54
N LEU A 14 -41.17 4.40 3.57
CA LEU A 14 -41.91 5.65 3.72
C LEU A 14 -42.60 5.97 2.39
N PHE A 15 -43.92 5.76 2.39
CA PHE A 15 -44.87 6.29 1.43
C PHE A 15 -44.88 7.82 1.52
N SER A 16 -45.06 8.49 0.38
CA SER A 16 -45.92 9.67 0.31
C SER A 16 -46.65 9.70 -1.03
N PHE A 17 -47.98 9.77 -0.88
CA PHE A 17 -49.00 9.95 -1.89
C PHE A 17 -48.84 11.27 -2.66
N ALA A 18 -49.17 11.23 -3.95
CA ALA A 18 -49.87 12.33 -4.61
C ALA A 18 -50.81 11.73 -5.66
N LEU A 19 -52.12 11.83 -5.40
CA LEU A 19 -53.18 11.65 -6.40
C LEU A 19 -53.17 12.87 -7.34
N ALA A 20 -53.21 12.63 -8.65
CA ALA A 20 -53.83 13.55 -9.62
C ALA A 20 -54.43 12.75 -10.78
N ALA A 21 -55.64 13.14 -11.18
CA ALA A 21 -56.68 12.42 -11.92
C ALA A 21 -56.38 12.09 -13.41
N PRO A 22 -57.19 11.23 -14.07
CA PRO A 22 -57.06 10.93 -15.50
C PRO A 22 -57.85 11.93 -16.37
N VAL A 23 -57.32 12.27 -17.54
CA VAL A 23 -58.07 12.90 -18.64
C VAL A 23 -57.73 12.15 -19.94
N PRO A 24 -58.70 11.74 -20.77
CA PRO A 24 -58.44 11.01 -22.00
C PRO A 24 -58.36 11.93 -23.23
N GLY A 25 -57.53 11.56 -24.20
CA GLY A 25 -57.66 12.00 -25.60
C GLY A 25 -56.38 12.57 -26.22
N GLY A 26 -55.87 11.92 -27.26
CA GLY A 26 -54.89 12.50 -28.19
C GLY A 26 -53.77 11.57 -28.61
N SER A 27 -53.90 11.00 -29.80
CA SER A 27 -52.91 10.13 -30.46
C SER A 27 -51.63 10.87 -30.87
N ALA A 28 -50.54 10.10 -30.92
CA ALA A 28 -49.30 10.30 -31.68
C ALA A 28 -48.40 11.49 -31.31
N LEU A 29 -47.24 11.17 -30.71
CA LEU A 29 -45.91 11.48 -31.27
C LEU A 29 -44.85 10.72 -30.46
N ALA A 30 -43.96 10.03 -31.16
CA ALA A 30 -42.93 9.17 -30.61
C ALA A 30 -41.98 9.94 -29.68
N ALA A 31 -41.91 9.52 -28.41
CA ALA A 31 -40.87 9.96 -27.49
C ALA A 31 -39.59 9.14 -27.78
N PRO A 32 -38.41 9.75 -27.92
CA PRO A 32 -37.17 9.00 -28.05
C PRO A 32 -36.94 8.21 -26.77
N ASP A 33 -36.62 6.93 -26.96
CA ASP A 33 -36.28 5.93 -25.96
C ASP A 33 -35.39 6.52 -24.86
N ARG A 34 -36.02 6.86 -23.73
CA ARG A 34 -35.31 7.33 -22.54
C ARG A 34 -34.63 6.09 -21.98
N LYS A 35 -33.37 5.87 -22.38
CA LYS A 35 -32.45 4.99 -21.63
C LYS A 35 -32.50 5.41 -20.17
N GLU A 36 -33.24 4.65 -19.37
CA GLU A 36 -33.10 4.69 -17.93
C GLU A 36 -31.62 4.44 -17.65
N ARG A 37 -30.92 5.47 -17.15
CA ARG A 37 -29.68 5.24 -16.44
C ARG A 37 -30.07 4.47 -15.19
N SER A 38 -30.05 3.15 -15.30
CA SER A 38 -29.90 2.29 -14.15
C SER A 38 -28.79 2.88 -13.30
N LEU A 39 -29.05 3.09 -12.02
CA LEU A 39 -28.05 3.50 -11.05
C LEU A 39 -26.88 2.52 -11.16
N ASP A 40 -25.78 2.97 -11.77
CA ASP A 40 -24.56 2.19 -12.01
C ASP A 40 -24.01 1.73 -10.66
N VAL A 41 -24.48 0.57 -10.18
CA VAL A 41 -23.70 -0.26 -9.27
C VAL A 41 -22.47 -0.64 -10.08
N PRO A 42 -21.24 -0.27 -9.67
CA PRO A 42 -20.05 -0.59 -10.45
C PRO A 42 -20.00 -2.11 -10.64
N GLN A 43 -20.30 -2.58 -11.85
CA GLN A 43 -20.33 -4.01 -12.15
C GLN A 43 -18.89 -4.49 -12.13
N LEU A 44 -18.49 -5.02 -10.97
CA LEU A 44 -17.15 -5.52 -10.73
C LEU A 44 -16.91 -6.70 -11.68
N SER A 45 -16.10 -6.50 -12.72
CA SER A 45 -15.78 -7.58 -13.66
C SER A 45 -15.17 -8.77 -12.94
N ALA A 46 -15.33 -9.99 -13.48
CA ALA A 46 -14.71 -11.20 -12.91
C ALA A 46 -13.19 -11.02 -12.72
N ARG A 47 -12.54 -10.31 -13.65
CA ARG A 47 -11.12 -9.92 -13.54
C ARG A 47 -10.87 -8.96 -12.38
N GLY A 48 -11.73 -7.97 -12.18
CA GLY A 48 -11.67 -7.05 -11.04
C GLY A 48 -11.81 -7.79 -9.70
N PHE A 49 -12.77 -8.71 -9.60
CA PHE A 49 -12.94 -9.55 -8.40
C PHE A 49 -11.72 -10.43 -8.13
N ALA A 50 -11.16 -11.08 -9.17
CA ALA A 50 -9.96 -11.89 -9.04
C ALA A 50 -8.75 -11.09 -8.51
N HIS A 51 -8.55 -9.85 -9.00
CA HIS A 51 -7.49 -8.97 -8.48
C HIS A 51 -7.67 -8.63 -7.00
N ILE A 52 -8.91 -8.38 -6.55
CA ILE A 52 -9.23 -8.10 -5.14
C ILE A 52 -8.92 -9.33 -4.28
N VAL A 53 -9.37 -10.52 -4.69
CA VAL A 53 -9.12 -11.77 -3.96
C VAL A 53 -7.62 -12.05 -3.85
N GLN A 54 -6.87 -11.89 -4.94
CA GLN A 54 -5.42 -12.05 -4.93
C GLN A 54 -4.76 -11.05 -3.97
N ALA A 55 -5.15 -9.77 -4.03
CA ALA A 55 -4.59 -8.75 -3.14
C ALA A 55 -4.92 -9.04 -1.66
N ALA A 56 -6.15 -9.44 -1.34
CA ALA A 56 -6.54 -9.83 0.01
C ALA A 56 -5.73 -11.02 0.54
N LYS A 57 -5.47 -12.02 -0.32
CA LYS A 57 -4.61 -13.17 0.01
C LYS A 57 -3.19 -12.72 0.34
N VAL A 58 -2.58 -11.88 -0.49
CA VAL A 58 -1.21 -11.37 -0.28
C VAL A 58 -1.15 -10.51 0.99
N ALA A 59 -2.11 -9.61 1.20
CA ALA A 59 -2.19 -8.80 2.42
C ALA A 59 -2.29 -9.67 3.69
N THR A 60 -3.06 -10.76 3.62
CA THR A 60 -3.15 -11.73 4.72
C THR A 60 -1.80 -12.41 4.98
N GLN A 61 -1.09 -12.80 3.92
CA GLN A 61 0.25 -13.38 4.03
C GLN A 61 1.26 -12.39 4.64
N ILE A 62 1.30 -11.13 4.18
CA ILE A 62 2.12 -10.05 4.75
C ILE A 62 1.82 -9.93 6.25
N LYS A 63 0.54 -9.81 6.62
CA LYS A 63 0.14 -9.67 8.03
C LYS A 63 0.56 -10.88 8.86
N LYS A 64 0.51 -12.10 8.34
CA LYS A 64 0.88 -13.31 9.08
C LYS A 64 2.40 -13.50 9.19
N LYS A 65 3.13 -13.28 8.09
CA LYS A 65 4.50 -13.76 7.92
C LYS A 65 5.57 -12.67 7.99
N LEU A 66 5.30 -11.45 7.53
CA LEU A 66 6.32 -10.39 7.49
C LEU A 66 6.67 -9.92 8.91
N LYS A 67 7.81 -10.39 9.43
CA LYS A 67 8.27 -10.15 10.79
C LYS A 67 9.76 -9.79 10.77
N PRO A 68 10.11 -8.50 10.82
CA PRO A 68 11.50 -8.10 10.84
C PRO A 68 12.21 -8.61 12.09
N THR A 69 13.44 -9.09 11.93
CA THR A 69 14.32 -9.46 13.03
C THR A 69 14.73 -8.20 13.81
N PRO A 70 14.68 -8.21 15.15
CA PRO A 70 15.09 -7.06 15.96
C PRO A 70 16.50 -6.55 15.61
N GLY A 71 16.64 -5.24 15.42
CA GLY A 71 17.90 -4.58 15.11
C GLY A 71 18.46 -4.85 13.71
N LYS A 72 17.71 -5.54 12.84
CA LYS A 72 18.17 -5.89 11.49
C LYS A 72 17.52 -5.11 10.35
N ALA A 73 16.49 -4.31 10.62
CA ALA A 73 15.75 -3.65 9.54
C ALA A 73 16.57 -2.54 8.84
N VAL A 74 16.58 -2.60 7.51
CA VAL A 74 17.08 -1.57 6.60
C VAL A 74 15.95 -1.11 5.69
N PHE A 75 15.75 0.20 5.63
CA PHE A 75 14.85 0.87 4.69
C PHE A 75 15.66 1.57 3.62
N TRP A 76 15.01 1.97 2.53
CA TRP A 76 15.67 2.70 1.47
C TRP A 76 14.70 3.58 0.69
N SER A 77 15.21 4.67 0.11
CA SER A 77 14.41 5.53 -0.75
C SER A 77 15.30 6.38 -1.64
N GLY A 78 14.83 6.67 -2.85
CA GLY A 78 15.47 7.60 -3.76
C GLY A 78 16.40 6.96 -4.78
N VAL A 79 17.12 7.84 -5.45
CA VAL A 79 18.04 7.50 -6.53
C VAL A 79 19.38 8.22 -6.36
N VAL A 80 20.41 7.67 -6.98
CA VAL A 80 21.73 8.29 -7.17
C VAL A 80 22.04 8.43 -8.66
N PRO A 81 22.94 9.35 -9.07
CA PRO A 81 23.39 9.43 -10.45
C PRO A 81 24.00 8.09 -10.90
N HIS A 82 23.73 7.69 -12.14
CA HIS A 82 24.34 6.49 -12.71
C HIS A 82 25.84 6.74 -12.92
N PRO A 83 26.74 5.83 -12.48
CA PRO A 83 28.19 6.10 -12.42
C PRO A 83 28.81 6.39 -13.80
N THR A 84 28.23 5.83 -14.86
CA THR A 84 28.75 5.96 -16.24
C THR A 84 27.77 6.60 -17.23
N LYS A 85 26.58 7.03 -16.80
CA LYS A 85 25.53 7.54 -17.71
C LYS A 85 24.94 8.81 -17.11
N ALA A 86 25.46 9.97 -17.53
CA ALA A 86 25.16 11.27 -16.93
C ALA A 86 23.65 11.57 -16.78
N ASP A 87 22.82 11.15 -17.73
CA ASP A 87 21.38 11.41 -17.73
C ASP A 87 20.53 10.31 -17.09
N LYS A 88 21.15 9.32 -16.44
CA LYS A 88 20.44 8.20 -15.81
C LYS A 88 20.56 8.24 -14.30
N TRP A 89 19.49 7.80 -13.66
CA TRP A 89 19.38 7.66 -12.22
C TRP A 89 19.24 6.19 -11.87
N LEU A 90 19.93 5.74 -10.83
CA LEU A 90 19.85 4.39 -10.30
C LEU A 90 19.11 4.39 -8.98
N SER A 91 18.16 3.46 -8.82
CA SER A 91 17.53 3.20 -7.52
C SER A 91 18.59 2.80 -6.50
N VAL A 92 18.47 3.29 -5.27
CA VAL A 92 19.34 2.86 -4.17
C VAL A 92 18.96 1.48 -3.61
N GLN A 93 17.93 0.83 -4.14
CA GLN A 93 17.47 -0.49 -3.69
C GLN A 93 18.61 -1.52 -3.67
N ASP A 94 19.27 -1.74 -4.80
CA ASP A 94 20.31 -2.78 -4.90
C ASP A 94 21.48 -2.51 -3.95
N GLN A 95 21.84 -1.23 -3.78
CA GLN A 95 22.86 -0.80 -2.82
C GLN A 95 22.42 -1.08 -1.38
N ALA A 96 21.17 -0.78 -1.03
CA ALA A 96 20.62 -1.02 0.29
C ALA A 96 20.52 -2.51 0.61
N GLU A 97 20.08 -3.34 -0.34
CA GLU A 97 20.02 -4.79 -0.20
C GLU A 97 21.42 -5.41 -0.04
N SER A 98 22.37 -4.96 -0.85
CA SER A 98 23.78 -5.40 -0.77
C SER A 98 24.41 -5.02 0.56
N TRP A 99 24.23 -3.76 0.98
CA TRP A 99 24.70 -3.28 2.29
C TRP A 99 24.06 -4.06 3.43
N ALA A 100 22.74 -4.29 3.36
CA ALA A 100 22.02 -5.03 4.37
C ALA A 100 22.58 -6.45 4.51
N LYS A 101 22.73 -7.17 3.39
CA LYS A 101 23.32 -8.51 3.36
C LYS A 101 24.73 -8.52 3.96
N ALA A 102 25.60 -7.60 3.56
CA ALA A 102 26.97 -7.50 4.05
C ALA A 102 27.05 -7.23 5.57
N ASN A 103 26.04 -6.60 6.15
CA ASN A 103 26.00 -6.23 7.57
C ASN A 103 25.11 -7.16 8.42
N GLY A 104 24.68 -8.30 7.87
CA GLY A 104 23.78 -9.22 8.57
C GLY A 104 22.41 -8.61 8.91
N LYS A 105 21.97 -7.66 8.08
CA LYS A 105 20.71 -6.91 8.16
C LYS A 105 19.75 -7.39 7.04
N GLU A 106 18.54 -6.83 7.00
CA GLU A 106 17.47 -7.24 6.09
C GLU A 106 16.64 -6.05 5.58
N THR A 107 16.23 -6.12 4.32
CA THR A 107 15.29 -5.20 3.66
C THR A 107 13.96 -5.90 3.41
N ILE A 108 12.91 -5.14 3.11
CA ILE A 108 11.54 -5.68 2.98
C ILE A 108 11.40 -6.70 1.83
N ASP A 109 12.01 -6.47 0.67
CA ASP A 109 11.91 -7.33 -0.52
C ASP A 109 12.47 -8.75 -0.28
N PRO A 110 13.75 -8.94 0.11
CA PRO A 110 14.27 -10.24 0.52
C PRO A 110 13.48 -10.87 1.67
N SER A 111 13.00 -10.08 2.63
CA SER A 111 12.21 -10.59 3.76
C SER A 111 10.88 -11.20 3.29
N LEU A 112 10.16 -10.54 2.39
CA LEU A 112 8.93 -11.08 1.80
C LEU A 112 9.22 -12.35 1.00
N LYS A 113 10.28 -12.36 0.18
CA LYS A 113 10.67 -13.52 -0.63
C LYS A 113 11.02 -14.72 0.25
N LYS A 114 11.80 -14.52 1.32
CA LYS A 114 12.17 -15.57 2.29
C LYS A 114 10.93 -16.22 2.93
N GLU A 115 9.90 -15.43 3.21
CA GLU A 115 8.64 -15.90 3.80
C GLU A 115 7.67 -16.53 2.76
N GLY A 116 8.07 -16.60 1.49
CA GLY A 116 7.23 -17.09 0.39
C GLY A 116 6.03 -16.18 0.12
N VAL A 117 6.19 -14.88 0.32
CA VAL A 117 5.19 -13.86 -0.01
C VAL A 117 5.59 -13.20 -1.31
N HIS A 118 4.86 -13.50 -2.38
CA HIS A 118 5.13 -12.97 -3.71
C HIS A 118 4.24 -11.76 -3.98
N MET A 119 4.88 -10.61 -4.21
CA MET A 119 4.18 -9.39 -4.59
C MET A 119 3.79 -9.47 -6.08
N PRO A 120 2.52 -9.18 -6.44
CA PRO A 120 2.13 -9.14 -7.84
C PRO A 120 2.83 -8.00 -8.56
N LEU A 121 3.07 -8.13 -9.87
CA LEU A 121 3.55 -7.01 -10.67
C LEU A 121 2.42 -5.99 -10.86
N ARG A 122 2.79 -4.72 -11.06
CA ARG A 122 1.80 -3.64 -11.26
C ARG A 122 0.93 -3.87 -12.49
N LYS A 123 1.48 -4.47 -13.55
CA LYS A 123 0.74 -4.81 -14.77
C LYS A 123 -0.29 -5.94 -14.57
N ASP A 124 -0.07 -6.80 -13.57
CA ASP A 124 -0.90 -7.97 -13.33
C ASP A 124 -2.00 -7.69 -12.29
N ASN A 125 -1.78 -6.74 -11.39
CA ASN A 125 -2.76 -6.37 -10.38
C ASN A 125 -2.72 -4.85 -10.07
N PRO A 126 -3.83 -4.11 -10.24
CA PRO A 126 -3.88 -2.67 -9.97
C PRO A 126 -3.71 -2.32 -8.48
N PHE A 127 -3.89 -3.28 -7.57
CA PHE A 127 -3.71 -3.09 -6.13
C PHE A 127 -2.27 -3.25 -5.67
N THR A 128 -1.33 -3.58 -6.56
CA THR A 128 0.09 -3.80 -6.23
C THR A 128 0.70 -2.64 -5.42
N GLN A 129 0.43 -1.38 -5.79
CA GLN A 129 0.96 -0.25 -5.02
C GLN A 129 0.41 -0.22 -3.60
N LYS A 130 -0.90 -0.44 -3.43
CA LYS A 130 -1.52 -0.48 -2.09
C LYS A 130 -0.98 -1.64 -1.24
N LEU A 131 -0.64 -2.77 -1.87
CA LEU A 131 0.01 -3.89 -1.18
C LEU A 131 1.41 -3.53 -0.71
N TRP A 132 2.21 -2.83 -1.52
CA TRP A 132 3.52 -2.33 -1.11
C TRP A 132 3.41 -1.34 0.04
N ASP A 133 2.50 -0.36 -0.04
CA ASP A 133 2.25 0.60 1.03
C ASP A 133 1.84 -0.11 2.34
N PHE A 134 1.00 -1.14 2.23
CA PHE A 134 0.61 -1.98 3.36
C PHE A 134 1.79 -2.78 3.93
N ALA A 135 2.61 -3.40 3.08
CA ALA A 135 3.81 -4.14 3.47
C ALA A 135 4.80 -3.23 4.21
N SER A 136 5.12 -2.06 3.65
CA SER A 136 5.97 -1.04 4.26
C SER A 136 5.48 -0.61 5.64
N LYS A 137 4.17 -0.34 5.77
CA LYS A 137 3.56 -0.01 7.07
C LYS A 137 3.66 -1.15 8.08
N VAL A 138 3.43 -2.40 7.66
CA VAL A 138 3.56 -3.58 8.52
C VAL A 138 5.01 -3.79 8.95
N TYR A 139 5.95 -3.67 8.02
CA TYR A 139 7.38 -3.79 8.25
C TYR A 139 7.82 -2.75 9.31
N ALA A 140 7.59 -1.46 9.05
CA ALA A 140 7.92 -0.36 9.98
C ALA A 140 7.27 -0.50 11.37
N LYS A 141 6.00 -0.95 11.43
CA LYS A 141 5.30 -1.15 12.70
C LYS A 141 5.89 -2.30 13.53
N ARG A 142 6.46 -3.31 12.88
CA ARG A 142 7.00 -4.51 13.54
C ARG A 142 8.50 -4.41 13.81
N THR A 143 9.20 -3.53 13.12
CA THR A 143 10.60 -3.23 13.37
C THR A 143 10.85 -2.85 14.83
N SER A 144 12.01 -3.26 15.35
CA SER A 144 12.48 -2.95 16.69
C SER A 144 14.00 -2.83 16.70
N GLY A 145 14.56 -2.22 17.74
CA GLY A 145 15.99 -1.98 17.88
C GLY A 145 16.50 -0.84 17.00
N HIS A 146 17.76 -0.95 16.57
CA HIS A 146 18.40 0.00 15.66
C HIS A 146 17.97 -0.25 14.22
N VAL A 147 17.51 0.82 13.58
CA VAL A 147 17.06 0.86 12.19
C VAL A 147 18.06 1.66 11.35
N HIS A 148 18.37 1.15 10.18
CA HIS A 148 19.14 1.85 9.18
C HIS A 148 18.27 2.23 7.98
N VAL A 149 18.60 3.33 7.33
CA VAL A 149 17.90 3.80 6.14
C VAL A 149 18.93 4.27 5.13
N VAL A 150 18.87 3.81 3.89
CA VAL A 150 19.75 4.24 2.81
C VAL A 150 19.00 5.20 1.90
N LEU A 151 19.43 6.46 1.85
CA LEU A 151 18.77 7.53 1.10
C LEU A 151 19.61 7.94 -0.11
N GLY A 152 18.99 7.96 -1.28
CA GLY A 152 19.58 8.54 -2.48
C GLY A 152 19.70 10.06 -2.38
N THR A 153 20.42 10.66 -3.32
CA THR A 153 20.58 12.13 -3.41
C THR A 153 19.32 12.83 -3.89
N LYS A 154 18.42 12.11 -4.55
CA LYS A 154 17.12 12.61 -4.99
C LYS A 154 16.01 11.69 -4.53
N LEU A 155 15.05 12.25 -3.80
CA LEU A 155 13.83 11.58 -3.38
C LEU A 155 12.66 12.01 -4.28
N ARG A 156 11.78 11.06 -4.60
CA ARG A 156 10.50 11.39 -5.23
C ARG A 156 9.59 12.05 -4.19
N GLU A 157 8.82 13.05 -4.60
CA GLU A 157 7.72 13.54 -3.77
C GLU A 157 6.80 12.37 -3.38
N LYS A 158 6.28 12.39 -2.15
CA LYS A 158 5.41 11.34 -1.62
C LYS A 158 6.06 9.93 -1.69
N ASN A 159 7.38 9.83 -1.49
CA ASN A 159 8.06 8.54 -1.41
C ASN A 159 7.61 7.74 -0.17
N THR A 160 7.63 6.42 -0.29
CA THR A 160 7.15 5.48 0.74
C THR A 160 7.85 5.69 2.08
N TYR A 161 9.16 5.92 2.07
CA TYR A 161 9.92 6.10 3.29
C TYR A 161 9.43 7.31 4.10
N GLU A 162 9.42 8.50 3.51
CA GLU A 162 9.06 9.72 4.24
C GLU A 162 7.57 9.77 4.62
N ASN A 163 6.70 9.15 3.83
CA ASN A 163 5.25 9.32 3.96
C ASN A 163 4.56 8.17 4.72
N ILE A 164 5.19 7.00 4.76
CA ILE A 164 4.61 5.81 5.40
C ILE A 164 5.55 5.30 6.49
N GLU A 165 6.80 5.02 6.15
CA GLU A 165 7.69 4.24 7.03
C GLU A 165 8.24 5.10 8.16
N LYS A 166 8.86 6.24 7.85
CA LYS A 166 9.47 7.17 8.82
C LYS A 166 8.47 7.62 9.90
N PRO A 167 7.24 8.06 9.57
CA PRO A 167 6.26 8.42 10.60
C PRO A 167 5.87 7.25 11.51
N VAL A 168 5.81 6.02 10.97
CA VAL A 168 5.52 4.81 11.75
C VAL A 168 6.70 4.43 12.65
N LEU A 169 7.93 4.52 12.15
CA LEU A 169 9.16 4.23 12.90
C LEU A 169 9.36 5.21 14.07
N LEU A 170 9.09 6.51 13.85
CA LEU A 170 9.19 7.52 14.89
C LEU A 170 8.21 7.24 16.05
N LYS A 171 6.96 6.86 15.72
CA LYS A 171 5.93 6.50 16.70
C LYS A 171 6.15 5.13 17.36
N ASN A 172 6.96 4.25 16.77
CA ASN A 172 7.21 2.92 17.28
C ASN A 172 8.19 2.94 18.47
N LYS A 173 7.68 2.68 19.69
CA LYS A 173 8.47 2.67 20.93
C LYS A 173 9.54 1.56 20.99
N LYS A 174 9.42 0.52 20.16
CA LYS A 174 10.40 -0.58 20.10
C LYS A 174 11.63 -0.22 19.27
N VAL A 175 11.55 0.82 18.44
CA VAL A 175 12.69 1.37 17.69
C VAL A 175 13.51 2.25 18.63
N THR A 176 14.75 1.86 18.87
CA THR A 176 15.65 2.54 19.82
C THR A 176 16.52 3.59 19.13
N LYS A 177 16.87 3.37 17.86
CA LYS A 177 17.68 4.30 17.07
C LYS A 177 17.30 4.24 15.59
N ILE A 178 17.34 5.38 14.91
CA ILE A 178 17.21 5.47 13.45
C ILE A 178 18.44 6.21 12.91
N THR A 179 19.17 5.57 12.01
CA THR A 179 20.30 6.18 11.30
C THR A 179 20.02 6.19 9.80
N GLU A 180 19.93 7.38 9.24
CA GLU A 180 19.85 7.61 7.80
C GLU A 180 21.28 7.74 7.25
N HIS A 181 21.58 7.03 6.16
CA HIS A 181 22.85 7.06 5.46
C HIS A 181 22.62 7.65 4.08
N ASN A 182 23.39 8.67 3.71
CA ASN A 182 23.40 9.18 2.35
C ASN A 182 24.14 8.17 1.45
N ALA A 183 23.45 7.65 0.44
CA ALA A 183 23.97 6.62 -0.45
C ALA A 183 25.15 7.08 -1.32
N ALA A 184 25.26 8.39 -1.59
CA ALA A 184 26.33 8.96 -2.39
C ALA A 184 27.56 9.35 -1.56
N THR A 185 27.36 9.90 -0.36
CA THR A 185 28.47 10.43 0.48
C THR A 185 28.87 9.51 1.63
N GLY A 186 27.99 8.60 2.05
CA GLY A 186 28.18 7.77 3.25
C GLY A 186 27.93 8.51 4.56
N GLU A 187 27.58 9.80 4.51
CA GLU A 187 27.24 10.61 5.69
C GLU A 187 26.04 10.02 6.44
N LYS A 188 26.07 10.17 7.77
CA LYS A 188 25.09 9.55 8.66
C LYS A 188 24.37 10.61 9.48
N THR A 189 23.04 10.54 9.48
CA THR A 189 22.18 11.38 10.32
C THR A 189 21.41 10.49 11.29
N VAL A 190 21.50 10.81 12.59
CA VAL A 190 20.72 10.12 13.62
C VAL A 190 19.43 10.90 13.86
N ILE A 191 18.29 10.31 13.50
CA ILE A 191 16.97 10.98 13.54
C ILE A 191 16.23 10.70 14.85
N LYS A 192 16.50 9.55 15.45
CA LYS A 192 15.94 9.12 16.73
C LYS A 192 17.04 8.38 17.46
N GLY A 193 17.23 8.70 18.72
CA GLY A 193 18.12 8.02 19.64
C GLY A 193 17.61 8.18 21.07
N LYS A 194 17.84 7.16 21.90
CA LYS A 194 17.96 7.36 23.34
C LYS A 194 19.41 7.70 23.64
#